data_AF-Q9I1S8-F1
#
_entry.id   AF-Q9I1S8-F1
#
_cell.length_a   1.000
_cell.length_b   1.000
_cell.length_c   1.000
_cell.angle_alpha   90.00
_cell.angle_beta   90.00
_cell.angle_gamma   90.00
#
_symmetry.space_group_name_H-M   'P 1'
#
loop_
_entity.id
_entity.type
_entity.pdbx_description
1 polymer ?
#
loop_
_entity_poly.entity_id
_entity_poly.type
_entity_poly.pdbx_seq_one_letter_code
_entity_poly.pdbx_strand_id
1 'polypeptide(L)'
;MSFSRFAQRLSNWAGRPPTFVVALGLILLWAISGPLFDFNDTWQLVINTSTTIVTFLMVFLIQNTQNRDTDALHIKIDELLRSTRRAHNALLGLDDLDADTLRELRQRYQHMGEQDGETPESVAAEEERQCGCGEERRRAD
;
A
#
# COMPACT_ATOMS: atom_id res chain seq x y z
N MET A 1 -19.75 -11.01 6.02
CA MET A 1 -19.44 -11.15 4.57
C MET A 1 -20.05 -10.08 3.66
N SER A 2 -21.18 -9.45 4.01
CA SER A 2 -21.84 -8.45 3.13
C SER A 2 -21.11 -7.10 3.08
N PHE A 3 -20.70 -6.57 4.24
CA PHE A 3 -20.06 -5.24 4.32
C PHE A 3 -18.73 -5.18 3.55
N SER A 4 -17.81 -6.12 3.74
CA SER A 4 -16.53 -6.08 3.03
C SER A 4 -16.68 -6.17 1.51
N ARG A 5 -17.67 -6.92 1.00
CA ARG A 5 -17.97 -6.95 -0.45
C ARG A 5 -18.54 -5.62 -0.94
N PHE A 6 -19.41 -4.99 -0.16
CA PHE A 6 -19.92 -3.65 -0.46
C PHE A 6 -18.79 -2.62 -0.46
N ALA A 7 -17.98 -2.61 0.59
CA ALA A 7 -16.84 -1.72 0.73
C ALA A 7 -15.83 -1.87 -0.42
N GLN A 8 -15.48 -3.10 -0.79
CA GLN A 8 -14.58 -3.35 -1.92
C GLN A 8 -15.17 -2.84 -3.25
N ARG A 9 -16.47 -3.03 -3.49
CA ARG A 9 -17.11 -2.50 -4.69
C ARG A 9 -17.10 -0.97 -4.72
N LEU A 10 -17.42 -0.34 -3.59
CA LEU A 10 -17.43 1.12 -3.50
C LEU A 10 -16.02 1.69 -3.67
N SER A 11 -15.01 1.07 -3.07
CA SER A 11 -13.60 1.46 -3.22
C SER A 11 -13.12 1.27 -4.66
N ASN A 12 -13.43 0.13 -5.29
CA ASN A 12 -13.10 -0.10 -6.70
C ASN A 12 -13.80 0.88 -7.63
N TRP A 13 -15.02 1.32 -7.31
CA TRP A 13 -15.69 2.38 -8.05
C TRP A 13 -15.03 3.73 -7.81
N ALA A 14 -14.73 4.08 -6.55
CA ALA A 14 -14.09 5.34 -6.20
C ALA A 14 -12.71 5.52 -6.85
N GLY A 15 -11.94 4.44 -7.01
CA GLY A 15 -10.62 4.47 -7.65
C GLY A 15 -10.64 4.55 -9.20
N ARG A 16 -11.81 4.50 -9.84
CA ARG A 16 -11.90 4.51 -11.31
C ARG A 16 -11.82 5.93 -11.88
N PRO A 17 -11.09 6.14 -13.00
CA PRO A 17 -11.03 7.43 -13.70
C PRO A 17 -12.39 8.09 -13.99
N PRO A 18 -13.45 7.39 -14.45
CA PRO A 18 -14.76 8.01 -14.65
C PRO A 18 -15.37 8.59 -13.37
N THR A 19 -15.09 8.01 -12.21
CA THR A 19 -15.62 8.51 -10.93
C THR A 19 -14.98 9.84 -10.56
N PHE A 20 -13.69 10.02 -10.89
CA PHE A 20 -13.02 11.32 -10.77
C PHE A 20 -13.67 12.38 -11.66
N VAL A 21 -14.01 12.04 -12.91
CA VAL A 21 -14.69 12.96 -13.83
C VAL A 21 -16.08 13.35 -13.29
N VAL A 22 -16.83 12.40 -12.75
CA VAL A 22 -18.13 12.67 -12.11
C VAL A 22 -17.96 13.58 -10.90
N ALA A 23 -16.98 13.31 -10.03
CA ALA A 23 -16.70 14.15 -8.86
C ALA A 23 -16.31 15.58 -9.27
N LEU A 24 -15.46 15.73 -10.29
CA LEU A 24 -15.10 17.03 -10.83
C LEU A 24 -16.32 17.76 -11.40
N GLY A 25 -17.19 17.04 -12.12
CA GLY A 25 -18.46 17.57 -12.62
C GLY A 25 -19.39 18.07 -11.51
N LEU A 26 -19.48 17.35 -10.38
CA LEU A 26 -20.25 17.78 -9.21
C LEU A 26 -19.67 19.05 -8.57
N ILE A 27 -18.34 19.15 -8.47
CA ILE A 27 -17.67 20.36 -7.97
C ILE A 27 -17.91 21.55 -8.89
N LEU A 28 -17.83 21.36 -10.22
CA LEU A 28 -18.12 22.41 -11.19
C LEU A 28 -19.59 22.85 -11.14
N LEU A 29 -20.53 21.91 -11.03
CA LEU A 29 -21.95 22.22 -10.89
C LEU A 29 -22.23 23.04 -9.61
N TRP A 30 -21.60 22.67 -8.50
CA TRP A 30 -21.66 23.43 -7.26
C TRP A 30 -21.03 24.83 -7.40
N ALA A 31 -19.89 24.96 -8.09
CA ALA A 31 -19.26 26.25 -8.35
C ALA A 31 -20.15 27.17 -9.19
N ILE A 32 -20.80 26.64 -10.24
CA ILE A 32 -21.72 27.37 -11.13
C ILE A 32 -23.01 27.75 -10.40
N SER A 33 -23.44 27.00 -9.38
CA SER A 33 -24.59 27.40 -8.57
C SER A 33 -24.29 28.55 -7.61
N GLY A 34 -23.01 28.82 -7.30
CA GLY A 34 -22.58 29.89 -6.39
C GLY A 34 -23.18 31.28 -6.70
N PRO A 35 -23.10 31.78 -7.94
CA PRO A 35 -23.71 33.05 -8.33
C PRO A 35 -25.23 33.10 -8.16
N LEU A 36 -25.94 31.97 -8.27
CA LEU A 36 -27.40 31.92 -8.07
C LEU A 36 -27.79 32.04 -6.59
N PHE A 37 -26.86 31.73 -5.68
CA PHE A 37 -27.06 31.76 -4.24
C PHE A 37 -26.23 32.85 -3.54
N ASP A 38 -25.71 33.83 -4.30
CA ASP A 38 -24.86 34.92 -3.81
C ASP A 38 -23.66 34.46 -2.97
N PHE A 39 -23.13 33.26 -3.24
CA PHE A 39 -22.06 32.63 -2.45
C PHE A 39 -22.32 32.64 -0.93
N ASN A 40 -23.57 32.47 -0.52
CA ASN A 40 -23.96 32.56 0.89
C ASN A 40 -23.36 31.44 1.76
N ASP A 41 -23.48 31.60 3.08
CA ASP A 41 -22.95 30.64 4.06
C ASP A 41 -23.55 29.23 3.90
N THR A 42 -24.82 29.12 3.50
CA THR A 42 -25.46 27.81 3.28
C THR A 42 -24.87 27.09 2.07
N TRP A 43 -24.56 27.83 1.00
CA TRP A 43 -23.93 27.29 -0.21
C TRP A 43 -22.52 26.73 0.10
N GLN A 44 -21.73 27.44 0.91
CA GLN A 44 -20.44 26.94 1.41
C GLN A 44 -20.59 25.77 2.37
N LEU A 45 -21.55 25.84 3.30
CA LEU A 45 -21.82 24.79 4.28
C LEU A 45 -22.14 23.47 3.59
N VAL A 46 -22.97 23.49 2.54
CA VAL A 46 -23.35 22.29 1.79
C VAL A 46 -22.13 21.53 1.30
N ILE A 47 -21.16 22.17 0.63
CA ILE A 47 -20.00 21.42 0.09
C ILE A 47 -19.10 20.90 1.20
N ASN A 48 -18.90 21.69 2.26
CA ASN A 48 -17.96 21.37 3.33
C ASN A 48 -18.51 20.20 4.17
N THR A 49 -19.79 20.28 4.55
CA THR A 49 -20.47 19.20 5.27
C THR A 49 -20.55 17.93 4.43
N SER A 50 -20.90 18.04 3.14
CA SER A 50 -20.95 16.88 2.23
C SER A 50 -19.60 16.19 2.12
N THR A 51 -18.54 16.96 1.85
CA THR A 51 -17.19 16.43 1.66
C THR A 51 -16.66 15.81 2.94
N THR A 52 -16.97 16.41 4.11
CA THR A 52 -16.57 15.87 5.40
C THR A 52 -17.20 14.50 5.66
N ILE A 53 -18.51 14.35 5.41
CA ILE A 53 -19.21 13.06 5.55
C ILE A 53 -18.63 12.02 4.59
N VAL A 54 -18.44 12.38 3.32
CA VAL A 54 -17.87 11.47 2.30
C VAL A 54 -16.45 11.06 2.69
N THR A 55 -15.61 12.00 3.11
CA THR A 55 -14.23 11.72 3.53
C THR A 55 -14.20 10.80 4.73
N PHE A 56 -15.04 11.04 5.74
CA PHE A 56 -15.13 10.20 6.93
C PHE A 56 -15.51 8.76 6.58
N LEU A 57 -16.52 8.58 5.72
CA LEU A 57 -16.91 7.26 5.21
C LEU A 57 -15.80 6.62 4.36
N MET A 58 -15.11 7.43 3.55
CA MET A 58 -14.03 6.97 2.68
C MET A 58 -12.84 6.42 3.48
N VAL A 59 -12.51 7.01 4.64
CA VAL A 59 -11.48 6.49 5.53
C VAL A 59 -11.78 5.05 5.95
N PHE A 60 -13.00 4.73 6.38
CA PHE A 60 -13.38 3.36 6.72
C PHE A 60 -13.38 2.41 5.51
N LEU A 61 -13.83 2.89 4.35
CA LEU A 61 -13.82 2.10 3.11
C LEU A 61 -12.40 1.76 2.66
N ILE A 62 -11.52 2.75 2.69
CA ILE A 62 -10.10 2.62 2.38
C ILE A 62 -9.45 1.67 3.38
N GLN A 63 -9.67 1.84 4.69
CA GLN A 63 -9.09 0.95 5.71
C GLN A 63 -9.54 -0.51 5.54
N ASN A 64 -10.84 -0.78 5.33
CA ASN A 64 -11.31 -2.16 5.12
C ASN A 64 -10.72 -2.78 3.84
N THR A 65 -10.58 -1.98 2.78
CA THR A 65 -10.00 -2.44 1.51
C THR A 65 -8.50 -2.71 1.68
N GLN A 66 -7.77 -1.76 2.27
CA GLN A 66 -6.34 -1.87 2.54
C GLN A 66 -6.02 -3.07 3.45
N ASN A 67 -6.78 -3.30 4.53
CA ASN A 67 -6.54 -4.43 5.42
C ASN A 67 -6.62 -5.77 4.66
N ARG A 68 -7.64 -5.92 3.82
CA ARG A 68 -7.81 -7.12 2.98
C ARG A 68 -6.71 -7.31 1.95
N ASP A 69 -6.28 -6.22 1.33
CA ASP A 69 -5.25 -6.26 0.29
C ASP A 69 -3.87 -6.56 0.91
N THR A 70 -3.59 -6.04 2.11
CA THR A 70 -2.41 -6.39 2.92
C THR A 70 -2.41 -7.87 3.29
N ASP A 71 -3.52 -8.40 3.82
CA ASP A 71 -3.63 -9.83 4.17
C ASP A 71 -3.37 -10.72 2.94
N ALA A 72 -3.91 -10.35 1.78
CA ALA A 72 -3.70 -11.08 0.53
C ALA A 72 -2.27 -10.98 0.01
N LEU A 73 -1.57 -9.86 0.27
CA LEU A 73 -0.15 -9.70 -0.06
C LEU A 73 0.72 -10.62 0.81
N HIS A 74 0.48 -10.66 2.12
CA HIS A 74 1.23 -11.52 3.04
C HIS A 74 1.10 -12.99 2.64
N ILE A 75 -0.12 -13.48 2.37
CA ILE A 75 -0.34 -14.86 1.90
C ILE A 75 0.45 -15.17 0.61
N LYS A 76 0.55 -14.21 -0.32
CA LYS A 76 1.33 -14.40 -1.54
C LYS A 76 2.83 -14.44 -1.27
N ILE A 77 3.33 -13.59 -0.37
CA ILE A 77 4.73 -13.58 0.05
C ILE A 77 5.07 -14.88 0.78
N ASP A 78 4.20 -15.35 1.67
CA ASP A 78 4.34 -16.62 2.38
C ASP A 78 4.46 -17.80 1.41
N GLU A 79 3.65 -17.83 0.35
CA GLU A 79 3.74 -18.88 -0.69
C GLU A 79 5.03 -18.76 -1.53
N LEU A 80 5.49 -17.54 -1.83
CA LEU A 80 6.78 -17.32 -2.52
C LEU A 80 7.97 -17.77 -1.65
N LEU A 81 7.95 -17.46 -0.35
CA LEU A 81 8.94 -17.93 0.61
C LEU A 81 8.95 -19.45 0.71
N ARG A 82 7.75 -20.05 0.75
CA ARG A 82 7.60 -21.51 0.82
C ARG A 82 8.09 -22.22 -0.43
N SER A 83 7.81 -21.67 -1.61
CA SER A 83 8.17 -22.28 -2.91
C SER A 83 9.64 -22.07 -3.29
N THR A 84 10.28 -21.01 -2.79
CA THR A 84 11.71 -20.76 -2.96
C THR A 84 12.48 -21.61 -1.95
N ARG A 85 13.02 -22.76 -2.41
CA ARG A 85 13.73 -23.78 -1.61
C ARG A 85 14.51 -23.19 -0.42
N ARG A 86 14.08 -23.50 0.81
CA ARG A 86 14.79 -23.24 2.08
C ARG A 86 14.92 -21.78 2.53
N ALA A 87 14.03 -20.86 2.13
CA ALA A 87 13.78 -19.73 3.04
C ALA A 87 13.23 -20.33 4.34
N HIS A 88 13.93 -20.12 5.45
CA HIS A 88 13.67 -20.76 6.74
C HIS A 88 12.19 -20.62 7.07
N ASN A 89 11.43 -21.72 7.20
CA ASN A 89 10.00 -21.70 7.59
C ASN A 89 9.75 -20.84 8.84
N ALA A 90 10.78 -20.54 9.64
CA ALA A 90 10.75 -19.62 10.77
C ALA A 90 10.48 -18.14 10.40
N LEU A 91 10.52 -17.75 9.12
CA LEU A 91 10.16 -16.40 8.66
C LEU A 91 8.69 -16.28 8.22
N LEU A 92 7.95 -17.40 8.14
CA LEU A 92 6.51 -17.38 7.87
C LEU A 92 5.77 -16.84 9.10
N GLY A 93 4.84 -15.90 8.90
CA GLY A 93 4.02 -15.33 9.97
C GLY A 93 4.74 -14.30 10.85
N LEU A 94 5.79 -13.64 10.34
CA LEU A 94 6.49 -12.57 11.06
C LEU A 94 5.56 -11.45 11.53
N ASP A 95 4.51 -11.14 10.76
CA ASP A 95 3.58 -10.05 11.06
C ASP A 95 2.68 -10.31 12.28
N ASP A 96 2.58 -11.56 12.74
CA ASP A 96 1.81 -11.93 13.93
C ASP A 96 2.65 -11.85 15.21
N LEU A 97 3.98 -11.68 15.12
CA LEU A 97 4.83 -11.55 16.30
C LEU A 97 4.73 -10.16 16.92
N ASP A 98 4.77 -10.13 18.25
CA ASP A 98 4.92 -8.89 19.00
C ASP A 98 6.26 -8.19 18.71
N ALA A 99 6.26 -6.86 18.90
CA ALA A 99 7.35 -6.00 18.46
C ALA A 99 8.70 -6.34 19.11
N ASP A 100 8.69 -6.83 20.36
CA ASP A 100 9.91 -7.20 21.07
C ASP A 100 10.47 -8.53 20.55
N THR A 101 9.61 -9.53 20.33
CA THR A 101 10.05 -10.79 19.73
C THR A 101 10.54 -10.58 18.29
N LEU A 102 9.90 -9.69 17.52
CA LEU A 102 10.36 -9.35 16.16
C LEU A 102 11.74 -8.69 16.17
N ARG A 103 12.03 -7.81 17.14
CA ARG A 103 13.36 -7.21 17.33
C ARG A 103 14.40 -8.26 17.69
N GLU A 104 14.08 -9.18 18.60
CA GLU A 104 14.99 -10.23 19.03
C GLU A 104 15.32 -11.19 17.88
N LEU A 105 14.32 -11.55 17.08
CA LEU A 105 14.50 -12.36 15.87
C LEU A 105 15.38 -11.62 14.85
N ARG A 106 15.13 -10.32 14.63
CA ARG A 106 15.94 -9.48 13.73
C ARG A 106 17.40 -9.43 14.18
N GLN A 107 17.66 -9.27 15.48
CA GLN A 107 19.02 -9.30 16.01
C GLN A 107 19.70 -10.65 15.78
N ARG A 108 18.98 -11.76 15.97
CA ARG A 108 19.49 -13.11 15.69
C ARG A 108 19.92 -13.27 14.23
N TYR A 109 19.08 -12.84 13.28
CA TYR A 109 19.42 -12.91 11.86
C TYR A 109 20.57 -11.99 11.48
N GLN A 110 20.61 -10.77 12.02
CA GLN A 110 21.74 -9.87 11.81
C GLN A 110 23.05 -10.48 12.29
N HIS A 111 23.05 -11.11 13.47
CA HIS A 111 24.26 -11.71 14.01
C HIS A 111 24.71 -12.96 13.24
N MET A 112 23.78 -13.74 12.70
CA MET A 112 24.13 -14.86 11.80
C MET A 112 24.75 -14.35 10.49
N GLY A 113 24.17 -13.32 9.87
CA GLY A 113 24.73 -12.71 8.65
C GLY A 113 26.12 -12.10 8.87
N GLU A 114 26.35 -11.45 10.02
CA GLU A 114 27.67 -10.96 10.40
C GLU A 114 28.71 -12.08 10.57
N GLN A 115 28.31 -13.24 11.09
CA GLN A 115 29.20 -14.39 11.26
C GLN A 115 29.56 -15.08 9.94
N ASP A 116 28.62 -15.12 9.00
CA ASP A 116 28.85 -15.66 7.65
C ASP A 116 29.55 -14.65 6.72
N GLY A 117 29.79 -13.42 7.20
CA GLY A 117 30.41 -12.33 6.44
C GLY A 117 29.48 -11.64 5.44
N GLU A 118 28.20 -12.01 5.46
CA GLU A 118 27.11 -11.47 4.64
C GLU A 118 26.49 -10.25 5.34
N THR A 119 27.14 -9.10 5.20
CA THR A 119 26.49 -7.81 5.48
C THR A 119 25.49 -7.46 4.37
N PRO A 120 24.42 -6.69 4.64
CA PRO A 120 23.48 -6.25 3.61
C PRO A 120 24.17 -5.59 2.42
N GLU A 121 25.28 -4.87 2.66
CA GLU A 121 26.10 -4.25 1.62
C GLU A 121 26.88 -5.28 0.79
N SER A 122 27.42 -6.34 1.41
CA SER A 122 28.14 -7.40 0.69
C SER A 122 27.20 -8.24 -0.19
N VAL A 123 26.02 -8.59 0.32
CA VAL A 123 25.00 -9.35 -0.42
C VAL A 123 24.46 -8.52 -1.57
N ALA A 124 24.14 -7.24 -1.33
CA ALA A 124 23.71 -6.33 -2.40
C ALA A 124 24.80 -6.16 -3.49
N ALA A 125 26.08 -6.04 -3.10
CA ALA A 125 27.19 -5.91 -4.05
C ALA A 125 27.50 -7.23 -4.81
N GLU A 126 27.11 -8.37 -4.26
CA GLU A 126 27.24 -9.68 -4.90
C GLU A 126 26.05 -9.95 -5.85
N GLU A 127 24.82 -9.57 -5.46
CA GLU A 127 23.65 -9.58 -6.34
C GLU A 127 23.79 -8.61 -7.52
N GLU A 128 24.33 -7.40 -7.33
CA GLU A 128 24.62 -6.45 -8.43
C GLU A 128 25.64 -7.02 -9.42
N ARG A 129 26.64 -7.78 -8.93
CA ARG A 129 27.57 -8.52 -9.78
C ARG A 129 26.88 -9.68 -10.51
N GLN A 130 25.97 -10.37 -9.84
CA GLN A 130 25.27 -11.54 -10.37
C GLN A 130 24.16 -11.18 -11.37
N CYS A 131 23.51 -10.02 -11.23
CA CYS A 131 22.57 -9.47 -12.21
C CYS A 131 23.24 -8.92 -13.48
N GLY A 132 24.58 -8.86 -13.55
CA GLY A 132 25.28 -8.66 -14.82
C GLY A 132 25.00 -7.33 -15.54
N CYS A 133 24.50 -6.28 -14.86
CA CYS A 133 24.36 -4.94 -15.46
C CYS A 133 25.70 -4.19 -15.61
N GLY A 134 26.84 -4.82 -15.27
CA GLY A 134 28.16 -4.19 -15.27
C GLY A 134 29.06 -4.50 -16.48
N GLU A 135 28.78 -5.53 -17.28
CA GLU A 135 29.70 -5.96 -18.35
C GLU A 135 29.43 -5.33 -19.73
N GLU A 136 28.25 -4.74 -19.97
CA GLU A 136 27.96 -4.10 -21.27
C GLU A 136 28.66 -2.74 -21.46
N ARG A 137 29.10 -2.07 -20.38
CA ARG A 137 29.74 -0.75 -20.49
C ARG A 137 31.24 -0.76 -20.80
N ARG A 138 31.93 -1.90 -20.65
CA ARG A 138 33.37 -2.03 -20.98
C ARG A 138 33.65 -2.60 -22.37
N ARG A 139 32.64 -3.03 -23.12
CA ARG A 139 32.77 -3.50 -24.51
C ARG A 139 32.40 -2.45 -25.56
N ALA A 140 32.01 -1.25 -25.13
CA ALA A 140 31.56 -0.16 -26.01
C ALA A 140 32.55 1.03 -26.10
N ASP A 141 33.71 0.94 -25.44
CA ASP A 141 34.87 1.84 -25.60
C ASP A 141 36.04 1.06 -26.23
#